data_AF-A0A935K772-F1
#
_entry.id   AF-A0A935K772-F1
#
_cell.length_a   1.000
_cell.length_b   1.000
_cell.length_c   1.000
_cell.angle_alpha   90.00
_cell.angle_beta   90.00
_cell.angle_gamma   90.00
#
_symmetry.space_group_name_H-M   'P 1'
#
loop_
_entity.id
_entity.type
_entity.pdbx_description
1 polymer ?
#
loop_
_entity_poly.entity_id
_entity_poly.type
_entity_poly.pdbx_seq_one_letter_code
_entity_poly.pdbx_strand_id
1 'polypeptide(L)'
;MLEPGLRDIAAGGLNASVRDLSRWLMMTFAQGRSGDHSVLREASVNEMLRPQNDAVTLDFEQKNGLGWMLSPLEATLHGGGRMASHDGATVNHRSMIFALPAHRLGVVILCNSANALGLAELARTTLALALETKTGIRQPEEAGHLRPDLTAQESSR
;
A
#
# COMPACT_ATOMS: atom_id res chain seq x y z
N MET A 1 -5.19 26.46 -2.75
CA MET A 1 -3.72 26.41 -2.93
C MET A 1 -3.46 25.55 -4.16
N LEU A 2 -2.71 26.05 -5.15
CA LEU A 2 -2.24 25.22 -6.28
C LEU A 2 -0.91 24.56 -5.87
N GLU A 3 -0.51 23.48 -6.56
CA GLU A 3 0.83 22.87 -6.45
C GLU A 3 1.67 23.31 -7.64
N PRO A 4 2.45 24.40 -7.53
CA PRO A 4 3.24 24.89 -8.65
C PRO A 4 4.34 23.87 -8.97
N GLY A 5 4.42 23.44 -10.23
CA GLY A 5 5.52 22.61 -10.73
C GLY A 5 5.43 21.11 -10.44
N LEU A 6 4.40 20.60 -9.75
CA LEU A 6 4.30 19.18 -9.42
C LEU A 6 4.25 18.27 -10.67
N ARG A 7 3.59 18.74 -11.74
CA ARG A 7 3.51 18.03 -13.03
C ARG A 7 4.89 17.67 -13.59
N ASP A 8 5.87 18.54 -13.41
CA ASP A 8 7.19 18.42 -14.04
C ASP A 8 8.21 17.70 -13.14
N ILE A 9 7.77 17.24 -11.95
CA ILE A 9 8.61 16.53 -10.99
C ILE A 9 8.16 15.07 -10.90
N ALA A 10 9.10 14.16 -11.13
CA ALA A 10 8.86 12.70 -11.13
C ALA A 10 8.32 12.14 -9.80
N ALA A 11 8.35 12.92 -8.72
CA ALA A 11 7.92 12.51 -7.39
C ALA A 11 6.39 12.48 -7.18
N GLY A 12 5.60 13.24 -7.94
CA GLY A 12 4.15 13.35 -7.66
C GLY A 12 3.26 13.84 -8.81
N GLY A 13 3.80 14.11 -10.00
CA GLY A 13 3.04 14.62 -11.15
C GLY A 13 2.25 13.57 -11.94
N LEU A 14 2.34 12.29 -11.59
CA LEU A 14 1.69 11.21 -12.33
C LEU A 14 0.15 11.31 -12.21
N ASN A 15 -0.53 11.35 -13.36
CA ASN A 15 -1.98 11.25 -13.45
C ASN A 15 -2.35 9.87 -14.01
N ALA A 16 -3.05 9.06 -13.21
CA ALA A 16 -3.43 7.70 -13.59
C ALA A 16 -4.80 7.32 -13.01
N SER A 17 -5.52 6.42 -13.69
CA SER A 17 -6.75 5.84 -13.15
C SER A 17 -6.47 4.61 -12.28
N VAL A 18 -7.45 4.18 -11.49
CA VAL A 18 -7.38 2.89 -10.77
C VAL A 18 -7.15 1.72 -11.72
N ARG A 19 -7.61 1.80 -12.98
CA ARG A 19 -7.42 0.73 -13.98
C ARG A 19 -5.96 0.69 -14.45
N ASP A 20 -5.34 1.84 -14.65
CA ASP A 20 -3.95 1.91 -15.10
C ASP A 20 -3.00 1.42 -13.99
N LEU A 21 -3.20 1.89 -12.76
CA LEU A 21 -2.42 1.45 -11.60
C LEU A 21 -2.65 -0.04 -11.29
N SER A 22 -3.87 -0.55 -11.45
CA SER A 22 -4.14 -1.99 -11.32
C SER A 22 -3.39 -2.81 -12.38
N ARG A 23 -3.32 -2.35 -13.63
CA ARG A 23 -2.54 -3.02 -14.68
C ARG A 23 -1.04 -2.98 -14.40
N TRP A 24 -0.54 -1.85 -13.91
CA TRP A 24 0.84 -1.73 -13.48
C TRP A 24 1.15 -2.72 -12.34
N LEU A 25 0.24 -2.85 -11.37
CA LEU A 25 0.41 -3.79 -10.26
C LEU A 25 0.36 -5.25 -10.72
N MET A 26 -0.55 -5.59 -11.64
CA MET A 26 -0.58 -6.91 -12.28
C MET A 26 0.71 -7.21 -13.05
N MET A 27 1.29 -6.23 -13.74
CA MET A 27 2.58 -6.36 -14.42
C MET A 27 3.72 -6.62 -13.42
N THR A 28 3.72 -5.93 -12.28
CA THR A 28 4.66 -6.18 -11.18
C THR A 28 4.53 -7.62 -10.66
N PHE A 29 3.31 -8.12 -10.45
CA PHE A 29 3.07 -9.52 -10.04
C PHE A 29 3.46 -10.55 -11.11
N ALA A 30 3.41 -10.15 -12.38
CA ALA A 30 3.83 -10.94 -13.53
C ALA A 30 5.31 -10.68 -13.90
N GLN A 31 6.13 -10.24 -12.95
CA GLN A 31 7.59 -10.08 -13.10
C GLN A 31 7.99 -9.21 -14.29
N GLY A 32 7.23 -8.14 -14.57
CA GLY A 32 7.55 -7.22 -15.65
C GLY A 32 6.74 -7.42 -16.93
N ARG A 33 5.88 -8.46 -16.99
CA ARG A 33 5.10 -8.80 -18.17
C ARG A 33 3.70 -8.20 -18.17
N SER A 34 3.24 -7.77 -19.33
CA SER A 34 1.85 -7.36 -19.57
C SER A 34 1.36 -7.96 -20.88
N GLY A 35 0.52 -9.00 -20.79
CA GLY A 35 0.19 -9.85 -21.94
C GLY A 35 1.45 -10.49 -22.52
N ASP A 36 1.66 -10.30 -23.83
CA ASP A 36 2.82 -10.84 -24.54
C ASP A 36 4.07 -9.95 -24.45
N HIS A 37 3.95 -8.75 -23.86
CA HIS A 37 5.03 -7.79 -23.77
C HIS A 37 5.80 -7.90 -22.44
N SER A 38 7.13 -7.79 -22.51
CA SER A 38 7.99 -7.57 -21.34
C SER A 38 8.29 -6.08 -21.24
N VAL A 39 7.63 -5.40 -20.29
CA VAL A 39 7.81 -3.97 -20.01
C VAL A 39 9.04 -3.74 -19.15
N LEU A 40 9.21 -4.60 -18.13
CA LEU A 40 10.40 -4.63 -17.28
C LEU A 40 11.03 -6.02 -17.34
N ARG A 41 12.34 -6.07 -17.08
CA ARG A 41 13.04 -7.33 -16.81
C ARG A 41 12.62 -7.83 -15.43
N GLU A 42 12.51 -9.14 -15.26
CA GLU A 42 12.25 -9.76 -13.95
C GLU A 42 13.26 -9.27 -12.89
N ALA A 43 14.54 -9.21 -13.24
CA ALA A 43 15.59 -8.69 -12.35
C ALA A 43 15.32 -7.25 -11.88
N SER A 44 14.74 -6.40 -12.73
CA SER A 44 14.37 -5.03 -12.35
C SER A 44 13.20 -5.01 -11.37
N VAL A 45 12.19 -5.85 -11.57
CA VAL A 45 11.06 -5.97 -10.63
C VAL A 45 11.52 -6.50 -9.28
N ASN A 46 12.38 -7.51 -9.28
CA ASN A 46 12.96 -8.06 -8.06
C ASN A 46 13.76 -7.01 -7.30
N GLU A 47 14.55 -6.20 -8.02
CA GLU A 47 15.32 -5.11 -7.42
C GLU A 47 14.42 -4.00 -6.86
N MET A 48 13.31 -3.68 -7.53
CA MET A 48 12.33 -2.70 -7.02
C MET A 48 11.73 -3.13 -5.68
N LEU A 49 11.51 -4.43 -5.47
CA LEU A 49 10.89 -4.98 -4.27
C LEU A 49 11.90 -5.49 -3.23
N ARG A 50 13.20 -5.40 -3.52
CA ARG A 50 14.28 -5.74 -2.57
C ARG A 50 14.48 -4.58 -1.59
N PRO A 51 14.61 -4.84 -0.27
CA PRO A 51 15.06 -3.83 0.68
C PRO A 51 16.40 -3.21 0.27
N GLN A 52 16.44 -1.89 0.21
CA GLN A 52 17.61 -1.09 -0.19
C GLN A 52 18.37 -0.53 1.02
N ASN A 53 17.76 -0.58 2.21
CA ASN A 53 18.26 0.00 3.45
C ASN A 53 18.56 -1.04 4.54
N ASP A 54 18.84 -2.30 4.18
CA ASP A 54 19.11 -3.37 5.16
C ASP A 54 20.27 -3.07 6.12
N ALA A 55 21.24 -2.25 5.68
CA ALA A 55 22.38 -1.83 6.50
C ALA A 55 22.06 -0.70 7.49
N VAL A 56 20.84 -0.15 7.50
CA VAL A 56 20.46 0.99 8.36
C VAL A 56 19.82 0.49 9.65
N THR A 57 20.57 0.50 10.75
CA THR A 57 20.12 -0.03 12.04
C THR A 57 19.01 0.79 12.72
N LEU A 58 18.88 2.08 12.38
CA LEU A 58 17.90 3.00 12.98
C LEU A 58 16.68 3.22 12.09
N ASP A 59 16.29 2.21 11.31
CA ASP A 59 15.11 2.27 10.44
C ASP A 59 13.84 1.65 11.05
N PHE A 60 13.91 1.14 12.29
CA PHE A 60 12.79 0.54 13.02
C PHE A 60 12.05 -0.54 12.21
N GLU A 61 12.79 -1.33 11.43
CA GLU A 61 12.26 -2.35 10.51
C GLU A 61 11.41 -1.80 9.34
N GLN A 62 11.40 -0.47 9.15
CA GLN A 62 10.81 0.15 7.97
C GLN A 62 11.77 0.02 6.78
N LYS A 63 11.56 -1.01 5.98
CA LYS A 63 12.36 -1.28 4.79
C LYS A 63 11.83 -0.51 3.59
N ASN A 64 12.73 -0.05 2.74
CA ASN A 64 12.40 0.67 1.52
C ASN A 64 12.91 -0.10 0.31
N GLY A 65 12.03 -0.36 -0.65
CA GLY A 65 12.41 -0.75 -2.01
C GLY A 65 12.66 0.49 -2.88
N LEU A 66 12.80 0.28 -4.19
CA LEU A 66 12.86 1.40 -5.13
C LEU A 66 11.44 1.88 -5.43
N GLY A 67 11.03 2.97 -4.76
CA GLY A 67 9.66 3.51 -4.86
C GLY A 67 8.62 2.67 -4.13
N TRP A 68 9.01 1.92 -3.10
CA TRP A 68 8.13 1.10 -2.28
C TRP A 68 8.51 1.19 -0.80
N MET A 69 7.52 1.27 0.05
CA MET A 69 7.65 0.94 1.46
C MET A 69 7.38 -0.56 1.63
N LEU A 70 8.22 -1.25 2.38
CA LEU A 70 8.16 -2.69 2.57
C LEU A 70 7.93 -2.98 4.04
N SER A 71 6.83 -3.66 4.37
CA SER A 71 6.58 -4.09 5.73
C SER A 71 7.65 -5.11 6.17
N PRO A 72 7.87 -5.29 7.48
CA PRO A 72 8.46 -6.53 7.98
C PRO A 72 7.61 -7.73 7.53
N LEU A 73 8.22 -8.92 7.47
CA LEU A 73 7.51 -10.14 7.07
C LEU A 73 6.38 -10.42 8.05
N GLU A 74 5.16 -10.67 7.55
CA GLU A 74 3.95 -10.98 8.35
C GLU A 74 3.45 -9.88 9.31
N ALA A 75 4.10 -8.73 9.38
CA ALA A 75 3.74 -7.68 10.32
C ALA A 75 2.41 -6.97 10.01
N THR A 76 1.95 -6.99 8.76
CA THR A 76 0.69 -6.31 8.38
C THR A 76 -0.50 -7.24 8.31
N LEU A 77 -0.31 -8.41 7.71
CA LEU A 77 -1.35 -9.43 7.55
C LEU A 77 -0.72 -10.80 7.80
N HIS A 78 -1.27 -11.54 8.75
CA HIS A 78 -0.89 -12.91 9.03
C HIS A 78 -0.99 -13.74 7.75
N GLY A 79 0.08 -14.46 7.42
CA GLY A 79 0.15 -15.31 6.23
C GLY A 79 0.11 -14.54 4.89
N GLY A 80 0.12 -13.20 4.91
CA GLY A 80 0.19 -12.36 3.72
C GLY A 80 1.61 -12.21 3.15
N GLY A 81 2.62 -12.60 3.92
CA GLY A 81 4.03 -12.37 3.58
C GLY A 81 4.42 -10.91 3.74
N ARG A 82 5.41 -10.47 2.96
CA ARG A 82 5.87 -9.08 2.95
C ARG A 82 4.92 -8.24 2.12
N MET A 83 4.39 -7.17 2.70
CA MET A 83 3.59 -6.18 1.99
C MET A 83 4.49 -5.12 1.36
N ALA A 84 4.18 -4.74 0.12
CA ALA A 84 4.73 -3.56 -0.52
C ALA A 84 3.64 -2.49 -0.62
N SER A 85 3.96 -1.25 -0.26
CA SER A 85 3.01 -0.14 -0.30
C SER A 85 3.63 1.16 -0.76
N HIS A 86 2.79 2.06 -1.25
CA HIS A 86 3.14 3.46 -1.49
C HIS A 86 1.87 4.31 -1.38
N ASP A 87 1.96 5.42 -0.67
CA ASP A 87 0.89 6.41 -0.60
C ASP A 87 1.24 7.64 -1.45
N GLY A 88 0.23 8.45 -1.74
CA GLY A 88 0.44 9.70 -2.44
C GLY A 88 -0.49 10.75 -1.86
N ALA A 89 0.04 11.96 -1.72
CA ALA A 89 -0.70 13.10 -1.26
C ALA A 89 -0.32 14.31 -2.10
N THR A 90 -1.35 14.94 -2.67
CA THR A 90 -1.24 16.27 -3.27
C THR A 90 -2.17 17.22 -2.50
N VAL A 91 -2.23 18.50 -2.83
CA VAL A 91 -3.09 19.47 -2.11
C VAL A 91 -4.54 19.00 -2.03
N ASN A 92 -5.07 18.38 -3.09
CA ASN A 92 -6.48 17.97 -3.15
C ASN A 92 -6.69 16.46 -3.38
N HIS A 93 -5.63 15.65 -3.46
CA HIS A 93 -5.74 14.23 -3.78
C HIS A 93 -5.02 13.36 -2.74
N ARG A 94 -5.55 12.15 -2.55
CA ARG A 94 -4.93 11.08 -1.78
C ARG A 94 -4.94 9.80 -2.60
N SER A 95 -3.89 9.02 -2.50
CA SER A 95 -3.79 7.71 -3.14
C SER A 95 -3.14 6.70 -2.22
N MET A 96 -3.52 5.43 -2.37
CA MET A 96 -2.92 4.32 -1.65
C MET A 96 -2.80 3.11 -2.57
N ILE A 97 -1.62 2.50 -2.60
CA ILE A 97 -1.37 1.21 -3.23
C ILE A 97 -0.79 0.27 -2.18
N PHE A 98 -1.48 -0.83 -1.91
CA PHE A 98 -0.97 -1.93 -1.09
C PHE A 98 -0.93 -3.22 -1.94
N ALA A 99 0.12 -4.02 -1.75
CA ALA A 99 0.37 -5.22 -2.53
C ALA A 99 0.92 -6.35 -1.66
N LEU A 100 0.43 -7.57 -1.87
CA LEU A 100 0.96 -8.82 -1.34
C LEU A 100 1.54 -9.63 -2.53
N PRO A 101 2.81 -9.44 -2.90
CA PRO A 101 3.40 -10.07 -4.08
C PRO A 101 3.33 -11.60 -4.03
N ALA A 102 3.55 -12.20 -2.85
CA ALA A 102 3.49 -13.64 -2.64
C ALA A 102 2.12 -14.25 -3.02
N HIS A 103 1.05 -13.47 -2.85
CA HIS A 103 -0.31 -13.88 -3.16
C HIS A 103 -0.83 -13.28 -4.46
N ARG A 104 -0.07 -12.44 -5.15
CA ARG A 104 -0.52 -11.67 -6.33
C ARG A 104 -1.86 -10.97 -6.06
N LEU A 105 -1.96 -10.34 -4.89
CA LEU A 105 -3.12 -9.57 -4.45
C LEU A 105 -2.70 -8.12 -4.25
N GLY A 106 -3.56 -7.19 -4.61
CA GLY A 106 -3.27 -5.77 -4.50
C GLY A 106 -4.53 -4.92 -4.50
N VAL A 107 -4.43 -3.75 -3.89
CA VAL A 107 -5.50 -2.77 -3.78
C VAL A 107 -4.96 -1.40 -4.18
N VAL A 108 -5.72 -0.69 -5.00
CA VAL A 108 -5.47 0.70 -5.39
C VAL A 108 -6.67 1.53 -4.99
N ILE A 109 -6.45 2.60 -4.22
CA ILE A 109 -7.47 3.56 -3.81
C ILE A 109 -7.03 4.95 -4.25
N LEU A 110 -7.93 5.69 -4.92
CA LEU A 110 -7.72 7.08 -5.32
C LEU A 110 -8.86 7.93 -4.78
N CYS A 111 -8.52 9.09 -4.21
CA CYS A 111 -9.48 10.04 -3.66
C CYS A 111 -9.14 11.46 -4.14
N ASN A 112 -10.18 12.23 -4.47
CA ASN A 112 -10.11 13.63 -4.90
C ASN A 112 -10.41 14.62 -3.75
N SER A 113 -10.04 14.25 -2.53
CA SER A 113 -10.18 15.11 -1.35
C SER A 113 -8.95 15.04 -0.48
N ALA A 114 -8.46 16.20 -0.04
CA ALA A 114 -7.41 16.33 0.95
C ALA A 114 -7.78 15.72 2.31
N ASN A 115 -9.09 15.63 2.58
CA ASN A 115 -9.66 15.17 3.84
C ASN A 115 -9.98 13.66 3.81
N ALA A 116 -9.57 12.95 2.76
CA ALA A 116 -9.73 11.51 2.71
C ALA A 116 -8.75 10.85 3.70
N LEU A 117 -9.29 10.36 4.81
CA LEU A 117 -8.56 9.69 5.89
C LEU A 117 -8.87 8.19 5.89
N GLY A 118 -8.03 7.40 6.57
CA GLY A 118 -8.28 5.96 6.76
C GLY A 118 -8.06 5.08 5.53
N LEU A 119 -7.44 5.59 4.46
CA LEU A 119 -7.17 4.82 3.24
C LEU A 119 -6.31 3.57 3.50
N ALA A 120 -5.32 3.68 4.39
CA ALA A 120 -4.47 2.55 4.76
C ALA A 120 -5.28 1.43 5.42
N GLU A 121 -6.18 1.78 6.34
CA GLU A 121 -7.04 0.80 7.01
C GLU A 121 -8.01 0.16 6.03
N LEU A 122 -8.66 0.95 5.18
CA LEU A 122 -9.52 0.44 4.12
C LEU A 122 -8.77 -0.51 3.17
N ALA A 123 -7.54 -0.17 2.77
CA ALA A 123 -6.70 -1.02 1.93
C ALA A 123 -6.36 -2.33 2.65
N ARG A 124 -5.99 -2.27 3.93
CA ARG A 124 -5.64 -3.44 4.75
C ARG A 124 -6.84 -4.37 4.95
N THR A 125 -8.01 -3.83 5.33
CA THR A 125 -9.25 -4.63 5.45
C THR A 125 -9.62 -5.28 4.12
N THR A 126 -9.54 -4.53 3.02
CA THR A 126 -9.85 -5.07 1.69
C THR A 126 -8.89 -6.21 1.30
N LEU A 127 -7.58 -6.04 1.55
CA LEU A 127 -6.60 -7.09 1.30
C LEU A 127 -6.74 -8.30 2.21
N ALA A 128 -7.09 -8.09 3.48
CA ALA A 128 -7.39 -9.17 4.42
C ALA A 128 -8.53 -10.05 3.90
N LEU A 129 -9.64 -9.43 3.49
CA LEU A 129 -10.79 -10.13 2.92
C LEU A 129 -10.45 -10.83 1.60
N ALA A 130 -9.66 -10.18 0.73
CA ALA A 130 -9.22 -10.79 -0.53
C ALA A 130 -8.28 -11.97 -0.30
N LEU A 131 -7.39 -11.89 0.69
CA LEU A 131 -6.50 -12.97 1.08
C LEU A 131 -7.29 -14.16 1.62
N GLU A 132 -8.19 -13.93 2.56
CA GLU A 132 -9.09 -14.97 3.10
C GLU A 132 -9.92 -15.62 1.98
N THR A 133 -10.49 -14.83 1.09
CA THR A 133 -11.29 -15.34 -0.04
C THR A 133 -10.46 -16.20 -1.00
N LYS A 134 -9.19 -15.83 -1.23
CA LYS A 134 -8.32 -16.52 -2.20
C LYS A 134 -7.65 -17.77 -1.61
N THR A 135 -7.32 -17.76 -0.33
CA THR A 135 -6.43 -18.78 0.28
C THR A 135 -7.01 -19.43 1.53
N GLY A 136 -8.09 -18.90 2.10
CA GLY A 136 -8.62 -19.31 3.41
C GLY A 136 -7.84 -18.78 4.61
N ILE A 137 -6.79 -17.97 4.40
CA ILE A 137 -6.01 -17.37 5.50
C ILE A 137 -6.80 -16.21 6.10
N ARG A 138 -7.49 -16.48 7.22
CA ARG A 138 -8.23 -15.48 7.99
C ARG A 138 -7.28 -14.70 8.90
N GLN A 139 -7.50 -13.38 8.97
CA GLN A 139 -6.77 -12.55 9.94
C GLN A 139 -7.31 -12.80 11.35
N PRO A 140 -6.45 -12.87 12.37
CA PRO A 140 -6.92 -12.98 13.75
C PRO A 140 -7.82 -11.78 14.07
N GLU A 141 -8.89 -12.03 14.82
CA GLU A 141 -9.68 -10.92 15.40
C GLU A 141 -8.73 -10.08 16.25
N GLU A 142 -8.64 -8.79 15.96
CA GLU A 142 -7.81 -7.88 16.75
C GLU A 142 -8.22 -8.02 18.22
N ALA A 143 -7.27 -8.44 19.06
CA ALA A 143 -7.46 -8.50 20.50
C ALA A 143 -7.70 -7.07 21.01
N GLY A 144 -8.98 -6.69 21.10
CA GLY A 144 -9.50 -5.52 21.79
C GLY A 144 -8.67 -4.24 21.69
N HIS A 145 -8.86 -3.46 20.62
CA HIS A 145 -8.79 -2.02 20.82
C HIS A 145 -9.92 -1.66 21.79
N LEU A 146 -9.54 -1.31 23.04
CA LEU A 146 -10.43 -0.70 24.02
C LEU A 146 -11.27 0.36 23.28
N ARG A 147 -12.57 0.10 23.15
CA ARG A 147 -13.51 1.15 22.75
C ARG A 147 -13.30 2.30 23.73
N PRO A 148 -13.02 3.53 23.30
CA PRO A 148 -13.09 4.66 24.22
C PRO A 148 -14.51 4.65 24.79
N ASP A 149 -14.58 4.47 26.10
CA ASP A 149 -15.83 4.44 26.84
C ASP A 149 -16.51 5.81 26.64
N LEU A 150 -17.53 5.88 25.78
CA LEU A 150 -18.26 7.10 25.47
C LEU A 150 -19.16 7.56 26.64
N THR A 151 -19.04 6.93 27.81
CA THR A 151 -19.90 7.19 28.97
C THR A 151 -19.32 8.20 29.98
N ALA A 152 -18.15 8.80 29.71
CA ALA A 152 -17.49 9.72 30.66
C ALA A 152 -17.54 11.21 30.28
N GLN A 153 -18.47 11.66 29.43
CA GLN A 153 -18.59 13.06 29.02
C GLN A 153 -19.91 13.78 29.37
N GLU A 154 -20.71 13.22 30.28
CA GLU A 154 -21.96 13.86 30.77
C GLU A 154 -21.95 14.24 32.27
N SER A 155 -20.78 14.40 32.89
CA SER A 155 -20.69 14.93 34.28
C SER A 155 -19.72 16.11 34.40
N SER A 156 -19.95 17.13 33.57
CA SER A 156 -19.53 18.51 33.83
C SER A 156 -20.26 19.45 32.87
N ARG A 157 -21.52 19.68 33.17
CA ARG A 157 -22.24 20.94 32.88
C ARG A 157 -23.14 21.26 34.06
#